data_AF-A0A5C7LI36-F1
#
_entry.id   AF-A0A5C7LI36-F1
#
_cell.length_a   1.000
_cell.length_b   1.000
_cell.length_c   1.000
_cell.angle_alpha   90.00
_cell.angle_beta   90.00
_cell.angle_gamma   90.00
#
_symmetry.space_group_name_H-M   'P 1'
#
loop_
_entity.id
_entity.type
_entity.pdbx_description
1 polymer ?
#
loop_
_entity_poly.entity_id
_entity_poly.type
_entity_poly.pdbx_seq_one_letter_code
_entity_poly.pdbx_strand_id
1 'polypeptide(L)' 'MENQHNIIKGYRDLTQEEIDLMNEAKELSVQVGALTEKIKATPDIDGRWLSIGVTDLQKGFMAVIRSIARPTTF' A
#
# COMPACT_ATOMS: atom_id res chain seq x y z
N MET A 1 20.37 14.71 4.33
CA MET A 1 19.31 15.54 4.95
C MET A 1 19.04 14.96 6.32
N GLU A 2 18.99 15.81 7.34
CA GLU A 2 18.98 15.45 8.77
C GLU A 2 17.90 14.42 9.11
N ASN A 3 18.27 13.44 9.95
CA ASN A 3 17.46 12.32 10.39
C ASN A 3 16.16 12.79 11.09
N GLN A 4 15.10 12.96 10.31
CA GLN A 4 13.76 13.29 10.80
C GLN A 4 13.00 12.04 11.28
N HIS A 5 13.66 11.15 12.03
CA HIS A 5 13.07 9.90 12.53
C HIS A 5 12.60 9.97 13.99
N ASN A 6 12.80 11.08 14.71
CA ASN A 6 12.53 11.15 16.15
C ASN A 6 11.15 11.71 16.57
N ILE A 7 10.20 11.96 15.66
CA ILE A 7 8.97 12.72 16.02
C ILE A 7 7.68 11.89 16.03
N ILE A 8 7.64 10.69 15.44
CA ILE A 8 6.39 9.90 15.40
C ILE A 8 6.48 8.68 16.33
N LYS A 9 5.83 8.76 17.49
CA LYS A 9 5.64 7.64 18.41
C LYS A 9 4.95 6.47 17.68
N GLY A 10 5.48 5.25 17.79
CA GLY A 10 4.88 4.01 17.28
C GLY A 10 5.56 3.37 16.07
N TYR A 11 6.58 4.03 15.49
CA TYR A 11 7.38 3.48 14.40
C TYR A 11 8.82 3.20 14.87
N ARG A 12 9.36 2.06 14.45
CA ARG A 12 10.78 1.73 14.57
C ARG A 12 11.57 2.43 13.46
N ASP A 13 12.89 2.53 13.64
CA ASP A 13 13.79 2.89 12.54
C ASP A 13 13.79 1.81 11.47
N LEU A 14 13.68 2.26 10.21
CA LEU A 14 13.76 1.42 9.03
C LEU A 14 15.16 1.52 8.41
N THR A 15 15.65 0.41 7.88
CA THR A 15 16.83 0.45 7.02
C THR A 15 16.49 1.11 5.68
N GLN A 16 17.50 1.56 4.93
CA GLN A 16 17.27 2.11 3.59
C GLN A 16 16.60 1.08 2.67
N GLU A 17 17.03 -0.18 2.73
CA GLU A 17 16.42 -1.28 1.99
C GLU A 17 14.91 -1.44 2.30
N GLU A 18 14.53 -1.34 3.57
CA GLU A 18 13.12 -1.41 3.97
C GLU A 18 12.31 -0.21 3.47
N ILE A 19 12.91 0.99 3.45
CA ILE A 19 12.29 2.19 2.87
C ILE A 19 12.08 2.02 1.36
N ASP A 20 13.08 1.50 0.66
CA ASP A 20 13.03 1.29 -0.78
C ASP A 20 11.93 0.27 -1.14
N LEU A 21 11.85 -0.85 -0.42
CA LEU A 21 10.79 -1.85 -0.58
C LEU A 21 9.39 -1.28 -0.28
N MET A 22 9.25 -0.42 0.73
CA MET A 22 7.97 0.25 1.00
C MET A 22 7.55 1.18 -0.12
N ASN A 23 8.51 1.90 -0.72
CA ASN A 23 8.23 2.81 -1.83
C ASN A 23 7.86 2.03 -3.09
N GLU A 24 8.56 0.95 -3.40
CA GLU A 24 8.24 0.06 -4.52
C GLU A 24 6.83 -0.54 -4.36
N ALA A 25 6.49 -1.05 -3.17
CA ALA A 25 5.16 -1.58 -2.89
C ALA A 25 4.05 -0.51 -3.04
N LYS A 26 4.33 0.74 -2.62
CA LYS A 26 3.40 1.87 -2.81
C LYS A 26 3.23 2.22 -4.29
N GLU A 27 4.31 2.25 -5.07
CA GLU A 27 4.25 2.51 -6.50
C GLU A 27 3.40 1.47 -7.22
N LEU A 28 3.60 0.18 -6.92
CA LEU A 28 2.76 -0.90 -7.45
C LEU A 28 1.29 -0.73 -7.05
N SER A 29 1.00 -0.31 -5.82
CA SER A 29 -0.38 -0.06 -5.38
C SER A 29 -1.08 1.03 -6.20
N VAL A 30 -0.35 2.07 -6.61
CA VAL A 30 -0.88 3.14 -7.47
C VAL A 30 -1.18 2.60 -8.87
N GLN A 31 -0.28 1.78 -9.43
CA GLN A 31 -0.50 1.15 -10.74
C GLN A 31 -1.72 0.22 -10.74
N VAL A 32 -1.88 -0.57 -9.67
CA VAL A 32 -3.06 -1.41 -9.47
C VAL A 32 -4.33 -0.55 -9.35
N GLY A 33 -4.28 0.55 -8.60
CA GLY A 33 -5.40 1.51 -8.52
C GLY A 33 -5.80 2.03 -9.90
N ALA A 34 -4.83 2.46 -10.71
CA ALA A 34 -5.07 2.91 -12.07
C ALA A 34 -5.69 1.83 -12.96
N LEU A 35 -5.27 0.56 -12.82
CA LEU A 35 -5.90 -0.57 -13.51
C LEU A 35 -7.35 -0.76 -13.06
N THR A 36 -7.64 -0.72 -11.76
CA THR A 36 -9.00 -0.92 -11.25
C THR A 36 -9.97 0.16 -11.73
N GLU A 37 -9.53 1.42 -11.86
CA GLU A 37 -10.34 2.50 -12.45
C GLU A 37 -10.59 2.29 -13.95
N LYS A 38 -9.60 1.79 -14.70
CA LYS A 38 -9.80 1.41 -16.11
C LYS A 38 -10.83 0.29 -16.26
N ILE A 39 -10.75 -0.74 -15.41
CA ILE A 39 -11.72 -1.84 -15.39
C ILE A 39 -13.12 -1.31 -15.06
N LYS A 40 -13.23 -0.45 -14.04
CA LYS A 40 -14.49 0.19 -13.64
C LYS A 40 -15.14 1.01 -14.75
N ALA A 41 -14.36 1.63 -15.63
CA ALA A 41 -14.84 2.39 -16.78
C ALA A 41 -15.24 1.51 -17.98
N THR A 42 -14.99 0.20 -17.93
CA THR A 42 -15.32 -0.73 -19.03
C THR A 42 -16.79 -1.17 -18.93
N PRO A 43 -17.58 -1.10 -20.02
CA PRO A 43 -18.96 -1.60 -20.03
C PRO A 43 -19.07 -3.08 -19.65
N ASP A 44 -20.22 -3.47 -19.09
CA ASP A 44 -20.58 -4.86 -18.76
C ASP A 44 -19.67 -5.58 -17.74
N ILE A 45 -18.82 -4.85 -17.02
CA ILE A 45 -18.06 -5.39 -15.89
C ILE A 45 -18.98 -5.59 -14.67
N ASP A 46 -18.86 -6.75 -14.03
CA ASP A 46 -19.51 -7.01 -12.74
C ASP A 46 -18.87 -6.15 -11.63
N GLY A 47 -19.54 -5.04 -11.31
CA GLY A 47 -19.09 -4.10 -10.29
C GLY A 47 -19.00 -4.68 -8.88
N ARG A 48 -19.75 -5.75 -8.56
CA ARG A 48 -19.68 -6.41 -7.25
C ARG A 48 -18.36 -7.14 -7.09
N TRP A 49 -17.98 -7.95 -8.08
CA TRP A 49 -16.70 -8.65 -8.07
C TRP A 49 -15.51 -7.68 -8.13
N LEU A 50 -15.62 -6.61 -8.91
CA LEU A 50 -14.60 -5.56 -8.93
C LEU A 50 -14.43 -4.90 -7.55
N SER A 51 -15.52 -4.56 -6.87
CA SER A 51 -15.46 -3.91 -5.54
C SER A 51 -14.83 -4.81 -4.48
N ILE A 52 -15.12 -6.12 -4.52
CA ILE A 52 -14.47 -7.12 -3.66
C ILE A 52 -12.96 -7.14 -3.93
N GLY A 53 -12.58 -7.30 -5.20
CA GLY A 53 -11.17 -7.34 -5.60
C GLY A 53 -10.41 -6.07 -5.21
N VAL A 54 -10.99 -4.89 -5.43
CA VAL A 54 -10.40 -3.59 -5.02
C VAL A 54 -10.14 -3.57 -3.51
N THR A 55 -11.13 -3.97 -2.71
CA THR A 55 -11.02 -4.00 -1.24
C THR A 55 -9.91 -4.94 -0.79
N ASP A 56 -9.83 -6.13 -1.38
CA ASP A 56 -8.84 -7.14 -1.00
C ASP A 56 -7.43 -6.75 -1.45
N LEU A 57 -7.28 -6.13 -2.63
CA LEU A 57 -6.00 -5.59 -3.09
C LEU A 57 -5.52 -4.46 -2.17
N GLN A 58 -6.40 -3.53 -1.78
CA GLN A 58 -6.05 -2.45 -0.85
C GLN A 58 -5.60 -3.00 0.51
N LYS A 59 -6.35 -3.97 1.06
CA LYS A 59 -5.96 -4.67 2.30
C LYS A 59 -4.64 -5.42 2.14
N GLY A 60 -4.43 -6.07 0.99
CA GLY A 60 -3.19 -6.78 0.66
C GLY A 60 -1.98 -5.85 0.68
N PHE A 61 -2.04 -4.71 -0.03
CA PHE A 61 -0.97 -3.71 0.00
C PHE A 61 -0.75 -3.14 1.40
N MET A 62 -1.81 -2.87 2.17
CA MET A 62 -1.66 -2.46 3.57
C MET A 62 -0.96 -3.51 4.43
N ALA A 63 -1.29 -4.79 4.26
CA ALA A 63 -0.65 -5.89 4.99
C ALA A 63 0.83 -6.05 4.60
N VAL A 64 1.15 -5.96 3.30
CA VAL A 64 2.53 -6.00 2.79
C VAL A 64 3.34 -4.84 3.37
N ILE A 65 2.85 -3.61 3.26
CA ILE A 65 3.54 -2.43 3.81
C ILE A 65 3.72 -2.55 5.33
N ARG A 66 2.71 -3.03 6.07
CA ARG A 66 2.81 -3.26 7.52
C ARG A 66 3.81 -4.36 7.88
N SER A 67 3.99 -5.38 7.04
CA SER A 67 5.02 -6.42 7.26
C SER A 67 6.44 -5.86 7.20
N ILE A 68 6.67 -4.81 6.40
CA ILE A 68 7.93 -4.08 6.34
C ILE A 68 8.01 -3.10 7.50
N ALA A 69 7.00 -2.24 7.67
CA ALA A 69 7.01 -1.19 8.70
C ALA A 69 7.11 -1.74 10.13
N ARG A 70 6.51 -2.91 10.41
CA ARG A 70 6.44 -3.55 11.73
C ARG A 70 6.08 -2.55 12.84
N PRO A 71 4.92 -1.87 12.75
CA PRO A 71 4.52 -0.88 13.75
C PRO A 71 4.35 -1.54 15.12
N THR A 72 4.71 -0.83 16.19
CA THR A 72 4.60 -1.34 17.57
C THR A 72 3.29 -0.96 18.26
N THR A 73 2.47 -0.16 17.57
CA THR A 73 1.14 0.28 18.01
C THR A 73 0.10 -0.02 16.94
N PHE A 74 -1.17 -0.13 17.34
CA PHE A 74 -2.29 -0.54 16.48
C PHE A 74 -2.66 0.52 15.42
#